data_AF-A0A7C7QCV9-F1
#
_entry.id   AF-A0A7C7QCV9-F1
#
_cell.length_a   1.000
_cell.length_b   1.000
_cell.length_c   1.000
_cell.angle_alpha   90.00
_cell.angle_beta   90.00
_cell.angle_gamma   90.00
#
_symmetry.space_group_name_H-M   'P 1'
#
loop_
_entity.id
_entity.type
_entity.pdbx_description
1 polymer ?
#
loop_
_entity_poly.entity_id
_entity_poly.type
_entity_poly.pdbx_seq_one_letter_code
_entity_poly.pdbx_strand_id
1 'polypeptide(L)'
;MLGSEISNLELEAWRMREQGEYGRALEVYKKVLKLWDGMKWRLDEEVWASGKVLYLRKIASCYRAMGDLRSAVNFVLSSLDEYERMANEVERETSEWARLKLAKMCYRHRDFELVRGILEPFIGKFSSGNRELQAQQILASIDIVQGKLNPLASERLRWQRR
;
A
#
# COMPACT_ATOMS: atom_id res chain seq x y z
N MET A 1 21.30 -3.29 -24.35
CA MET A 1 19.91 -2.79 -24.30
C MET A 1 19.43 -2.89 -22.85
N LEU A 2 19.16 -1.77 -22.16
CA LEU A 2 18.74 -1.83 -20.75
C LEU A 2 17.41 -2.58 -20.56
N GLY A 3 16.51 -2.57 -21.55
CA GLY A 3 15.26 -3.34 -21.51
C GLY A 3 15.50 -4.85 -21.42
N SER A 4 16.46 -5.40 -22.18
CA SER A 4 16.79 -6.83 -22.11
C SER A 4 17.47 -7.20 -20.78
N GLU A 5 18.22 -6.28 -20.17
CA GLU A 5 18.79 -6.48 -18.84
C GLU A 5 17.70 -6.56 -17.76
N ILE A 6 16.72 -5.65 -17.80
CA ILE A 6 15.58 -5.65 -16.88
C ILE A 6 14.81 -6.96 -16.97
N SER A 7 14.43 -7.40 -18.17
CA SER A 7 13.67 -8.64 -18.34
C SER A 7 14.42 -9.88 -17.84
N ASN A 8 15.75 -9.93 -18.03
CA ASN A 8 16.56 -11.02 -17.51
C ASN A 8 16.59 -11.03 -15.97
N LEU A 9 16.81 -9.87 -15.35
CA LEU A 9 16.81 -9.73 -13.89
C LEU A 9 15.43 -10.03 -13.30
N GLU A 10 14.35 -9.63 -13.97
CA GLU A 10 12.98 -9.95 -13.56
C GLU A 10 12.72 -11.45 -13.53
N LEU A 11 13.14 -12.15 -14.59
CA LEU A 11 12.98 -13.60 -14.70
C LEU A 11 13.79 -14.32 -13.62
N GLU A 12 15.01 -13.87 -13.36
CA GLU A 12 15.87 -14.39 -12.29
C GLU A 12 15.22 -14.21 -10.91
N ALA A 13 14.78 -12.99 -10.59
CA ALA A 13 14.10 -12.69 -9.33
C ALA A 13 12.80 -13.49 -9.15
N TRP A 14 12.06 -13.68 -10.24
CA TRP A 14 10.86 -14.52 -10.22
C TRP A 14 11.20 -15.97 -9.88
N ARG A 15 12.23 -16.56 -10.50
CA ARG A 15 12.70 -17.92 -10.18
C ARG A 15 13.14 -18.07 -8.73
N MET A 16 13.90 -17.09 -8.21
CA MET A 16 14.30 -17.06 -6.79
C MET A 16 13.09 -17.06 -5.87
N ARG A 17 12.06 -16.26 -6.19
CA ARG A 17 10.82 -16.20 -5.41
C ARG A 17 10.07 -17.53 -5.41
N GLU A 18 10.00 -18.21 -6.56
CA GLU A 18 9.36 -19.53 -6.67
C GLU A 18 10.13 -20.61 -5.87
N GLN A 19 11.42 -20.42 -5.66
CA GLN A 19 12.26 -21.27 -4.81
C GLN A 19 12.22 -20.88 -3.33
N GLY A 20 11.44 -19.85 -2.96
CA GLY A 20 11.36 -19.34 -1.58
C GLY A 20 12.52 -18.44 -1.16
N GLU A 21 13.42 -18.09 -2.09
CA GLU A 21 14.57 -17.23 -1.84
C GLU A 21 14.18 -15.73 -1.86
N TYR A 22 13.19 -15.36 -1.03
CA TYR A 22 12.58 -14.03 -1.05
C TYR A 22 13.56 -12.89 -0.78
N GLY A 23 14.58 -13.11 0.04
CA GLY A 23 15.63 -12.11 0.31
C GLY A 23 16.49 -11.81 -0.92
N ARG A 24 16.86 -12.84 -1.70
CA ARG A 24 17.61 -12.65 -2.95
C ARG A 24 16.74 -12.02 -4.03
N ALA A 25 15.51 -12.49 -4.18
CA ALA A 25 14.54 -11.91 -5.10
C ALA A 25 14.27 -10.43 -4.81
N LEU A 26 14.17 -10.05 -3.53
CA LEU A 26 13.99 -8.67 -3.09
C LEU A 26 15.11 -7.75 -3.58
N GLU A 27 16.37 -8.15 -3.39
CA GLU A 27 17.52 -7.34 -3.80
C GLU A 27 17.56 -7.16 -5.32
N VAL A 28 17.23 -8.22 -6.08
CA VAL A 28 17.12 -8.12 -7.53
C VAL A 28 15.96 -7.20 -7.93
N TYR A 29 14.77 -7.32 -7.34
CA TYR A 29 13.65 -6.42 -7.65
C TYR A 29 13.93 -4.95 -7.30
N LYS A 30 14.64 -4.66 -6.21
CA LYS A 30 15.10 -3.28 -5.90
C LYS A 30 16.08 -2.76 -6.95
N LYS A 31 17.01 -3.61 -7.41
CA LYS A 31 17.92 -3.25 -8.51
C LYS A 31 17.15 -2.95 -9.79
N VAL A 32 16.17 -3.79 -10.13
CA VAL A 32 15.32 -3.58 -11.31
C VAL A 32 14.52 -2.27 -11.19
N LEU A 33 13.92 -2.00 -10.03
CA LEU A 33 13.21 -0.74 -9.79
C LEU A 33 14.12 0.48 -10.01
N LYS A 34 15.37 0.43 -9.50
CA LYS A 34 16.35 1.51 -9.72
C LYS A 34 16.69 1.70 -11.19
N LEU A 35 16.86 0.62 -11.95
CA LEU A 35 17.11 0.69 -13.40
C LEU A 35 15.90 1.27 -14.13
N TRP A 36 14.70 0.83 -13.76
CA TRP A 36 13.43 1.31 -14.33
C TRP A 36 13.20 2.80 -14.05
N ASP A 37 13.46 3.26 -12.82
CA ASP A 37 13.40 4.69 -12.46
C ASP A 37 14.37 5.54 -13.29
N GLY A 38 15.56 5.00 -13.61
CA GLY A 38 16.51 5.63 -14.51
C GLY A 38 16.02 5.79 -15.96
N MET A 39 14.93 5.12 -16.35
CA MET A 39 14.31 5.22 -17.67
C MET A 39 13.20 6.27 -17.78
N LYS A 40 12.84 6.98 -16.70
CA LYS A 40 11.73 7.95 -16.68
C LYS A 40 11.74 8.93 -17.87
N TRP A 41 12.90 9.44 -18.25
CA TRP A 41 13.04 10.41 -19.36
C TRP A 41 12.97 9.80 -20.77
N ARG A 42 12.89 8.47 -20.87
CA ARG A 42 12.93 7.70 -22.13
C ARG A 42 11.63 6.96 -22.42
N LEU A 43 10.67 7.01 -21.50
CA LEU A 43 9.41 6.29 -21.57
C LEU A 43 8.27 7.29 -21.43
N ASP A 44 7.11 6.96 -21.99
CA ASP A 44 5.88 7.65 -21.66
C ASP A 44 5.61 7.53 -20.15
N GLU A 45 5.11 8.61 -19.54
CA GLU A 45 4.89 8.67 -18.08
C GLU A 45 3.98 7.53 -17.61
N GLU A 46 2.97 7.17 -18.39
CA GLU A 46 2.05 6.07 -18.08
C GLU A 46 2.75 4.70 -18.08
N VAL A 47 3.61 4.46 -19.07
CA VAL A 47 4.40 3.21 -19.15
C VAL A 47 5.36 3.15 -17.98
N TRP A 48 6.09 4.24 -17.73
CA TRP A 48 7.04 4.34 -16.63
C TRP A 48 6.37 4.09 -15.28
N ALA A 49 5.28 4.80 -14.97
CA ALA A 49 4.64 4.68 -13.66
C ALA A 49 3.96 3.32 -13.48
N SER A 50 3.40 2.71 -14.54
CA SER A 50 2.86 1.34 -14.48
C SER A 50 3.93 0.30 -14.11
N GLY A 51 5.13 0.41 -14.69
CA GLY A 51 6.26 -0.45 -14.32
C GLY A 51 6.71 -0.22 -12.86
N LYS A 52 6.73 1.04 -12.41
CA LYS A 52 7.06 1.39 -11.03
C LYS A 52 6.08 0.74 -10.04
N VAL A 53 4.78 0.86 -10.30
CA VAL A 53 3.70 0.21 -9.52
C VAL A 53 3.93 -1.31 -9.44
N LEU A 54 4.26 -1.95 -10.56
CA LEU A 54 4.52 -3.39 -10.63
C LEU A 54 5.69 -3.80 -9.73
N TYR A 55 6.82 -3.09 -9.80
CA TYR A 55 8.01 -3.44 -9.01
C TYR A 55 7.83 -3.18 -7.52
N LEU A 56 7.17 -2.10 -7.14
CA LEU A 56 6.81 -1.84 -5.74
C LEU A 56 5.95 -2.99 -5.17
N ARG A 57 5.01 -3.54 -5.95
CA ARG A 57 4.20 -4.71 -5.55
C ARG A 57 5.01 -6.00 -5.44
N LYS A 58 5.95 -6.24 -6.36
CA LYS A 58 6.86 -7.40 -6.30
C LYS A 58 7.74 -7.34 -5.04
N ILE A 59 8.26 -6.17 -4.72
CA ILE A 59 9.03 -5.91 -3.50
C ILE A 59 8.17 -6.14 -2.25
N ALA A 60 6.95 -5.57 -2.20
CA ALA A 60 6.01 -5.79 -1.10
C ALA A 60 5.69 -7.27 -0.89
N SER A 61 5.51 -8.04 -1.98
CA SER A 61 5.29 -9.49 -1.89
C SER A 61 6.47 -10.22 -1.25
N CYS A 62 7.70 -9.80 -1.51
CA CYS A 62 8.88 -10.43 -0.91
C CYS A 62 8.94 -10.15 0.60
N TYR A 63 8.75 -8.89 1.01
CA TYR A 63 8.68 -8.53 2.43
C TYR A 63 7.58 -9.30 3.17
N ARG A 64 6.39 -9.41 2.57
CA ARG A 64 5.28 -10.17 3.14
C ARG A 64 5.64 -11.64 3.33
N ALA A 65 6.29 -12.25 2.35
CA ALA A 65 6.70 -13.66 2.42
C ALA A 65 7.77 -13.91 3.50
N MET A 66 8.59 -12.91 3.81
CA MET A 66 9.56 -12.93 4.91
C MET A 66 8.94 -12.56 6.27
N GLY A 67 7.65 -12.24 6.34
CA GLY A 67 6.97 -11.85 7.58
C GLY A 67 7.16 -10.38 7.99
N ASP A 68 7.88 -9.58 7.20
CA ASP A 68 8.02 -8.14 7.44
C ASP A 68 6.80 -7.39 6.90
N LEU A 69 5.75 -7.40 7.71
CA LEU A 69 4.47 -6.78 7.38
C LEU A 69 4.60 -5.28 7.16
N ARG A 70 5.40 -4.58 7.98
CA ARG A 70 5.49 -3.12 7.95
C ARG A 70 6.15 -2.64 6.67
N SER A 71 7.27 -3.26 6.28
CA SER A 71 7.90 -2.95 4.99
C SER A 71 6.97 -3.32 3.83
N ALA A 72 6.29 -4.47 3.89
CA ALA A 72 5.34 -4.85 2.84
C ALA A 72 4.23 -3.81 2.66
N VAL A 73 3.61 -3.36 3.75
CA VAL A 73 2.56 -2.34 3.72
C VAL A 73 3.08 -1.03 3.14
N ASN A 74 4.25 -0.55 3.57
CA ASN A 74 4.83 0.68 3.06
C ASN A 74 5.03 0.64 1.54
N PHE A 75 5.54 -0.47 1.00
CA PHE A 75 5.71 -0.64 -0.44
C PHE A 75 4.38 -0.75 -1.20
N VAL A 76 3.34 -1.36 -0.60
CA VAL A 76 1.99 -1.32 -1.19
C VAL A 76 1.44 0.10 -1.21
N LEU A 77 1.62 0.89 -0.14
CA LEU A 77 1.16 2.28 -0.11
C LEU A 77 1.86 3.12 -1.18
N SER A 78 3.19 3.03 -1.30
CA SER A 78 3.91 3.70 -2.38
C SER A 78 3.43 3.27 -3.77
N SER A 79 3.07 2.00 -3.94
CA SER A 79 2.47 1.51 -5.19
C SER A 79 1.08 2.12 -5.45
N LEU A 80 0.27 2.34 -4.41
CA LEU A 80 -1.05 2.97 -4.55
C LEU A 80 -0.90 4.45 -4.88
N ASP A 81 0.04 5.14 -4.25
CA ASP A 81 0.28 6.56 -4.50
C ASP A 81 0.71 6.82 -5.96
N GLU A 82 1.58 5.97 -6.53
CA GLU A 82 1.96 6.07 -7.95
C GLU A 82 0.79 5.74 -8.89
N TYR A 83 0.00 4.71 -8.56
CA TYR A 83 -1.18 4.33 -9.33
C TYR A 83 -2.23 5.46 -9.35
N GLU A 84 -2.47 6.11 -8.21
CA GLU A 84 -3.47 7.18 -8.09
C GLU A 84 -3.14 8.44 -8.87
N ARG A 85 -1.84 8.72 -9.12
CA ARG A 85 -1.41 9.83 -9.98
C ARG A 85 -1.94 9.71 -11.40
N MET A 86 -2.17 8.48 -11.85
CA MET A 86 -2.62 8.16 -13.21
C MET A 86 -4.10 7.74 -13.26
N ALA A 87 -4.68 7.49 -12.09
CA ALA A 87 -5.99 6.87 -11.95
C ALA A 87 -7.12 7.81 -12.33
N ASN A 88 -8.08 7.27 -13.08
CA ASN A 88 -9.43 7.80 -13.18
C ASN A 88 -10.22 7.56 -11.87
N GLU A 89 -11.45 8.05 -11.81
CA GLU A 89 -12.27 8.02 -10.59
C GLU A 89 -12.52 6.60 -10.06
N VAL A 90 -12.85 5.63 -10.92
CA VAL A 90 -13.10 4.22 -10.54
C VAL A 90 -11.84 3.57 -9.96
N GLU A 91 -10.69 3.91 -10.52
CA GLU A 91 -9.39 3.41 -10.10
C GLU A 91 -8.97 3.98 -8.73
N ARG A 92 -9.37 5.22 -8.42
CA ARG A 92 -9.19 5.82 -7.08
C ARG A 92 -10.04 5.12 -6.02
N GLU A 93 -11.28 4.74 -6.33
CA GLU A 93 -12.11 3.96 -5.39
C GLU A 93 -11.45 2.62 -5.03
N THR A 94 -10.82 1.97 -6.01
CA THR A 94 -10.08 0.72 -5.80
C THR A 94 -8.93 0.90 -4.82
N SER A 95 -8.24 2.04 -4.89
CA SER A 95 -7.11 2.39 -4.03
C SER A 95 -7.55 2.71 -2.60
N GLU A 96 -8.70 3.38 -2.43
CA GLU A 96 -9.31 3.61 -1.11
C GLU A 96 -9.67 2.29 -0.41
N TRP A 97 -10.28 1.35 -1.14
CA TRP A 97 -10.57 0.01 -0.62
C TRP A 97 -9.31 -0.74 -0.20
N ALA A 98 -8.24 -0.64 -1.01
CA ALA A 98 -6.96 -1.23 -0.68
C ALA A 98 -6.38 -0.65 0.62
N ARG A 99 -6.42 0.68 0.81
CA ARG A 99 -5.99 1.32 2.06
C ARG A 99 -6.79 0.86 3.27
N LEU A 100 -8.13 0.82 3.18
CA LEU A 100 -8.97 0.30 4.26
C LEU A 100 -8.64 -1.15 4.62
N LYS A 101 -8.35 -1.98 3.61
CA LYS A 101 -7.96 -3.38 3.82
C LYS A 101 -6.61 -3.49 4.54
N LEU A 102 -5.62 -2.69 4.14
CA LEU A 102 -4.31 -2.63 4.80
C LEU A 102 -4.45 -2.13 6.24
N ALA A 103 -5.23 -1.09 6.47
CA ALA A 103 -5.49 -0.58 7.82
C ALA A 103 -6.14 -1.65 8.72
N LYS A 104 -7.16 -2.36 8.25
CA LYS A 104 -7.78 -3.48 8.99
C LYS A 104 -6.79 -4.61 9.28
N MET A 105 -5.87 -4.88 8.36
CA MET A 105 -4.79 -5.85 8.58
C MET A 105 -3.85 -5.37 9.69
N CYS A 106 -3.32 -4.15 9.60
CA CYS A 106 -2.39 -3.58 10.60
C CYS A 106 -3.04 -3.46 11.98
N TYR A 107 -4.33 -3.11 12.03
CA TYR A 107 -5.12 -3.08 13.27
C TYR A 107 -5.15 -4.44 13.97
N ARG A 108 -5.36 -5.54 13.22
CA ARG A 108 -5.34 -6.91 13.78
C ARG A 108 -3.97 -7.29 14.36
N HIS A 109 -2.90 -6.75 13.79
CA HIS A 109 -1.53 -6.91 14.29
C HIS A 109 -1.15 -5.90 15.38
N ARG A 110 -2.09 -5.04 15.80
CA ARG A 110 -1.88 -3.96 16.79
C ARG A 110 -0.81 -2.94 16.40
N ASP A 111 -0.49 -2.82 15.11
CA ASP A 111 0.38 -1.76 14.60
C ASP A 111 -0.45 -0.48 14.36
N PHE A 112 -0.86 0.14 15.47
CA PHE A 112 -1.76 1.30 15.44
C PHE A 112 -1.14 2.53 14.81
N GLU A 113 0.18 2.70 14.94
CA GLU A 113 0.92 3.78 14.28
C GLU A 113 0.82 3.65 12.76
N LEU A 114 0.99 2.44 12.22
CA LEU A 114 0.83 2.21 10.80
C LEU A 114 -0.63 2.39 10.34
N VAL A 115 -1.61 1.98 11.15
CA VAL A 115 -3.03 2.25 10.84
C VAL A 115 -3.30 3.75 10.71
N ARG A 116 -2.79 4.56 11.65
CA ARG A 116 -2.92 6.01 11.63
C ARG A 116 -2.24 6.61 10.40
N GLY A 117 -1.00 6.20 10.12
CA GLY A 117 -0.27 6.63 8.93
C GLY A 117 -0.98 6.30 7.61
N ILE A 118 -1.73 5.19 7.54
CA ILE A 118 -2.54 4.84 6.36
C ILE A 118 -3.78 5.73 6.22
N LEU A 119 -4.51 5.96 7.32
CA LEU A 119 -5.87 6.51 7.25
C LEU A 119 -5.94 8.01 7.47
N GLU A 120 -5.16 8.57 8.40
CA GLU A 120 -5.25 10.00 8.77
C GLU A 120 -5.01 10.94 7.59
N PRO A 121 -4.00 10.73 6.71
CA PRO A 121 -3.79 11.62 5.57
C PRO A 121 -4.92 11.62 4.54
N PHE A 122 -5.84 10.66 4.63
CA PHE A 122 -6.91 10.42 3.67
C PHE A 122 -8.32 10.72 4.22
N ILE A 123 -8.45 11.09 5.50
CA ILE A 123 -9.72 11.62 6.02
C ILE A 123 -10.09 12.88 5.23
N GLY A 124 -11.35 13.00 4.83
CA GLY A 124 -11.85 14.06 3.93
C GLY A 124 -11.49 13.90 2.46
N LYS A 125 -10.73 12.86 2.07
CA LYS A 125 -10.33 12.59 0.67
C LYS A 125 -10.99 11.36 0.07
N PHE A 126 -11.75 10.61 0.86
CA PHE A 126 -12.50 9.46 0.35
C PHE A 126 -13.63 9.93 -0.55
N SER A 127 -13.76 9.29 -1.71
CA SER A 127 -14.86 9.52 -2.67
C SER A 127 -16.22 9.06 -2.15
N SER A 128 -16.27 8.18 -1.14
CA SER A 128 -17.52 7.73 -0.51
C SER A 128 -17.54 7.98 0.98
N GLY A 129 -18.60 8.64 1.46
CA GLY A 129 -18.85 8.83 2.88
C GLY A 129 -18.94 7.52 3.68
N ASN A 130 -19.35 6.40 3.04
CA ASN A 130 -19.32 5.09 3.69
C ASN A 130 -17.90 4.58 3.97
N ARG A 131 -16.96 4.85 3.06
CA ARG A 131 -15.55 4.45 3.22
C ARG A 131 -14.85 5.33 4.24
N GLU A 132 -15.11 6.63 4.20
CA GLU A 132 -14.60 7.57 5.19
C GLU A 132 -15.06 7.19 6.60
N LEU A 133 -16.35 6.88 6.75
CA LEU A 133 -16.92 6.47 8.01
C LEU A 133 -16.28 5.19 8.55
N GLN A 134 -15.96 4.22 7.69
CA GLN A 134 -15.20 3.05 8.10
C GLN A 134 -13.79 3.41 8.60
N ALA A 135 -13.09 4.32 7.92
CA ALA A 135 -11.78 4.79 8.35
C ALA A 135 -11.85 5.47 9.73
N GLN A 136 -12.80 6.38 9.92
CA GLN A 136 -13.04 7.05 11.20
C GLN A 136 -13.37 6.07 12.32
N GLN A 137 -14.19 5.04 12.06
CA GLN A 137 -14.51 4.01 13.04
C GLN A 137 -13.27 3.19 13.46
N ILE A 138 -12.39 2.87 12.52
CA ILE A 138 -11.12 2.18 12.84
C ILE A 138 -10.26 3.06 13.74
N LEU A 139 -10.10 4.35 13.40
CA LEU A 139 -9.30 5.29 14.20
C LEU A 139 -9.89 5.48 15.61
N ALA A 140 -11.21 5.65 15.72
CA ALA A 140 -11.88 5.75 17.02
C ALA A 140 -11.71 4.47 17.86
N SER A 141 -11.72 3.29 17.22
CA SER A 141 -11.46 2.01 17.90
C SER A 141 -10.05 1.96 18.48
N ILE A 142 -9.05 2.51 17.79
CA ILE A 142 -7.68 2.65 18.30
C ILE A 142 -7.67 3.54 19.56
N ASP A 143 -8.35 4.70 19.51
CA ASP A 143 -8.39 5.61 20.66
C ASP A 143 -9.07 4.98 21.88
N ILE A 144 -10.10 4.17 21.68
CA ILE A 144 -10.73 3.40 22.77
C ILE A 144 -9.73 2.37 23.34
N VAL A 145 -9.08 1.59 22.48
CA VAL A 145 -8.09 0.58 22.90
C VAL A 145 -6.91 1.21 23.64
N GLN A 146 -6.53 2.44 23.27
CA GLN A 146 -5.47 3.21 23.93
C GLN A 146 -5.96 4.02 25.14
N GLY A 147 -7.23 3.96 25.50
CA GLY A 147 -7.82 4.71 26.63
C GLY A 147 -7.94 6.22 26.40
N LYS A 148 -7.75 6.69 25.16
CA LYS A 148 -7.86 8.11 24.76
C LYS A 148 -9.31 8.56 24.56
N LEU A 149 -10.22 7.63 24.31
CA LEU A 149 -11.64 7.90 24.12
C LEU A 149 -12.49 6.98 25.01
N ASN A 150 -13.52 7.55 25.66
CA ASN A 150 -14.47 6.76 26.44
C ASN A 150 -15.27 5.83 25.50
N PRO A 151 -15.39 4.52 25.79
CA PRO A 151 -16.18 3.58 24.98
C PRO A 151 -17.63 4.05 24.71
N LEU A 152 -18.26 4.75 25.64
CA LEU A 152 -19.62 5.30 25.51
C LEU A 152 -19.69 6.54 24.59
N ALA A 153 -18.55 7.21 24.31
CA ALA A 153 -18.50 8.29 23.32
C ALA A 153 -18.59 7.75 21.88
N SER A 154 -18.21 6.49 21.66
CA SER A 154 -18.33 5.82 20.35
C SER A 154 -19.78 5.63 19.90
N GLU A 155 -20.72 5.56 20.85
CA GLU A 155 -22.14 5.48 20.56
C GLU A 155 -22.65 6.81 19.97
N ARG A 156 -22.12 7.97 20.40
CA ARG A 156 -22.51 9.27 19.84
C ARG A 156 -22.10 9.46 18.37
N LEU A 157 -20.98 8.88 17.94
CA LEU A 157 -20.59 8.84 16.52
C LEU A 157 -21.52 7.96 15.67
N ARG A 158 -22.26 7.02 16.26
CA ARG A 158 -23.36 6.30 15.57
C ARG A 158 -24.62 7.15 15.41
N TRP A 159 -24.87 8.10 16.32
CA TRP A 159 -26.13 8.87 16.39
C TRP A 159 -26.11 10.24 15.67
N GLN A 160 -24.96 10.73 15.20
CA GLN A 160 -24.92 11.87 14.25
C GLN A 160 -25.38 11.50 12.82
N ARG A 161 -26.04 10.35 12.65
CA ARG A 161 -26.57 9.81 11.38
C ARG A 161 -28.09 9.97 11.25
N ARG A 162 -28.66 11.09 11.65
CA ARG A 162 -30.03 11.45 11.28
C ARG A 162 -30.05 12.82 10.62
#